data_AF-A0A2S7K2E3-F1
#
_entry.id   AF-A0A2S7K2E3-F1
#
_cell.length_a   1.000
_cell.length_b   1.000
_cell.length_c   1.000
_cell.angle_alpha   90.00
_cell.angle_beta   90.00
_cell.angle_gamma   90.00
#
_symmetry.space_group_name_H-M   'P 1'
#
loop_
_entity.id
_entity.type
_entity.pdbx_description
1 polymer ?
#
loop_
_entity_poly.entity_id
_entity_poly.type
_entity_poly.pdbx_seq_one_letter_code
_entity_poly.pdbx_strand_id
1 'polypeptide(L)'
;MLKRCSLVVVLASALWASGAAAGEKATWSALVENDYFGSTDKNYTNGVRFGYLSAKGRGENFARRFMRASPEDETRIGFALGQSIFTPQDTEAFEPLPDQHPYAGWLYGEYSVLVERSDDILDMLTISAGVVGPAALGEEVQNSFHRLIDDDRINGWDNQLRNEPGLILAYERRWRPLFRVSRPGIGVDATPNAGVSVGNVLTHGKAGLTLRIGRNLQGNYGPPRIRPSLAGAGYYRGVDTASWYLFAGAEGRAVARNIFLDGNTWRDSLSLEKRHFVADFQAGVVIQVKSLQIAYTYVWRTKEFVNQGARHEFGALSLSAKF
;
A
#
# COMPACT_ATOMS: atom_id res chain seq x y z
N MET A 1 9.44 2.87 -32.94
CA MET A 1 8.56 2.99 -31.75
C MET A 1 8.60 1.68 -30.96
N LEU A 2 9.66 1.48 -30.18
CA LEU A 2 9.86 0.36 -29.25
C LEU A 2 11.09 0.71 -28.40
N LYS A 3 10.95 1.68 -27.48
CA LYS A 3 12.02 2.04 -26.55
C LYS A 3 11.91 1.13 -25.32
N ARG A 4 12.55 -0.03 -25.48
CA ARG A 4 13.21 -0.89 -24.49
C ARG A 4 12.77 -0.71 -23.02
N CYS A 5 11.92 -1.63 -22.58
CA CYS A 5 11.75 -2.02 -21.18
C CYS A 5 13.10 -2.47 -20.60
N SER A 6 13.78 -1.56 -19.90
CA SER A 6 14.95 -1.87 -19.07
C SER A 6 14.73 -1.33 -17.66
N LEU A 7 13.56 -1.61 -17.06
CA LEU A 7 13.24 -1.14 -15.71
C LEU A 7 12.71 -2.27 -14.83
N VAL A 8 13.50 -3.35 -14.70
CA VAL A 8 13.23 -4.44 -13.73
C VAL A 8 14.46 -4.77 -12.86
N VAL A 9 15.65 -4.24 -13.15
CA VAL A 9 16.89 -4.88 -12.64
C VAL A 9 17.51 -4.24 -11.39
N VAL A 10 17.14 -3.02 -10.96
CA VAL A 10 17.80 -2.44 -9.76
C VAL A 10 17.27 -3.01 -8.43
N LEU A 11 16.10 -3.66 -8.42
CA LEU A 11 15.53 -4.29 -7.21
C LEU A 11 16.01 -5.73 -6.95
N ALA A 12 16.70 -6.36 -7.91
CA ALA A 12 17.04 -7.78 -7.82
C ALA A 12 18.41 -8.07 -7.18
N SER A 13 19.32 -7.10 -7.13
CA SER A 13 20.71 -7.33 -6.71
C SER A 13 20.91 -7.36 -5.19
N ALA A 14 19.96 -6.87 -4.38
CA ALA A 14 20.06 -6.89 -2.92
C ALA A 14 19.53 -8.19 -2.27
N LEU A 15 19.01 -9.15 -3.05
CA LEU A 15 18.30 -10.33 -2.55
C LEU A 15 19.14 -11.63 -2.62
N TRP A 16 20.45 -11.53 -2.87
CA TRP A 16 21.35 -12.68 -2.90
C TRP A 16 22.09 -12.84 -1.58
N ALA A 17 21.43 -13.44 -0.59
CA ALA A 17 22.10 -14.03 0.57
C ALA A 17 21.52 -15.44 0.82
N SER A 18 22.36 -16.44 0.58
CA SER A 18 22.11 -17.86 0.79
C SER A 18 22.22 -18.22 2.27
N GLY A 19 21.35 -19.13 2.72
CA GLY A 19 21.39 -19.71 4.07
C GLY A 19 20.09 -20.45 4.38
N ALA A 20 20.06 -21.75 4.09
CA ALA A 20 18.96 -22.62 4.48
C ALA A 20 19.06 -22.93 5.99
N ALA A 21 18.19 -22.30 6.78
CA ALA A 21 17.84 -22.76 8.11
C ALA A 21 16.36 -23.19 8.09
N ALA A 22 16.08 -24.37 8.62
CA ALA A 22 14.73 -24.90 8.75
C ALA A 22 13.99 -24.12 9.86
N GLY A 23 13.20 -23.14 9.43
CA GLY A 23 12.40 -22.27 10.28
C GLY A 23 11.61 -21.31 9.41
N GLU A 24 10.49 -20.78 9.93
CA GLU A 24 9.75 -19.76 9.21
C GLU A 24 10.59 -18.49 9.11
N LYS A 25 10.78 -18.01 7.88
CA LYS A 25 11.73 -16.96 7.50
C LYS A 25 11.09 -15.57 7.52
N ALA A 26 11.90 -14.54 7.76
CA ALA A 26 11.46 -13.15 7.64
C ALA A 26 11.22 -12.80 6.17
N THR A 27 10.36 -11.83 5.89
CA THR A 27 10.00 -11.42 4.54
C THR A 27 10.45 -9.99 4.28
N TRP A 28 11.24 -9.79 3.23
CA TRP A 28 11.52 -8.47 2.67
C TRP A 28 10.59 -8.22 1.49
N SER A 29 10.13 -6.99 1.34
CA SER A 29 9.22 -6.58 0.29
C SER A 29 9.65 -5.25 -0.30
N ALA A 30 9.54 -5.13 -1.62
CA ALA A 30 9.61 -3.88 -2.34
C ALA A 30 8.34 -3.72 -3.16
N LEU A 31 7.72 -2.56 -3.07
CA LEU A 31 6.51 -2.20 -3.78
C LEU A 31 6.75 -0.89 -4.52
N VAL A 32 6.28 -0.85 -5.76
CA VAL A 32 6.15 0.37 -6.54
C VAL A 32 4.70 0.48 -7.00
N GLU A 33 4.08 1.62 -6.71
CA GLU A 33 2.80 2.03 -7.28
C GLU A 33 3.07 3.17 -8.25
N ASN A 34 2.49 3.07 -9.44
CA ASN A 34 2.65 4.10 -10.46
C ASN A 34 1.44 4.07 -11.40
N ASP A 35 1.04 5.25 -11.83
CA ASP A 35 -0.09 5.50 -12.72
C ASP A 35 0.18 5.21 -14.21
N TYR A 36 1.45 5.08 -14.63
CA TYR A 36 1.84 4.51 -15.92
C TYR A 36 1.23 3.12 -16.14
N PHE A 37 1.07 2.34 -15.06
CA PHE A 37 0.42 1.03 -15.10
C PHE A 37 -1.13 1.11 -15.08
N GLY A 38 -1.69 2.31 -14.95
CA GLY A 38 -3.12 2.62 -14.77
C GLY A 38 -3.76 3.42 -15.91
N SER A 39 -2.96 4.07 -16.76
CA SER A 39 -3.38 4.97 -17.86
C SER A 39 -3.76 6.40 -17.47
N THR A 40 -3.48 6.89 -16.26
CA THR A 40 -3.82 8.27 -15.85
C THR A 40 -2.74 8.95 -14.99
N ASP A 41 -1.89 9.81 -15.57
CA ASP A 41 -0.78 10.53 -14.89
C ASP A 41 -1.22 11.67 -13.94
N LYS A 42 -2.09 11.40 -12.94
CA LYS A 42 -2.84 12.44 -12.18
C LYS A 42 -3.22 12.01 -10.76
N ASN A 43 -3.17 12.93 -9.79
CA ASN A 43 -3.56 12.79 -8.37
C ASN A 43 -2.55 11.99 -7.53
N TYR A 44 -2.67 10.66 -7.45
CA TYR A 44 -1.66 9.82 -6.80
C TYR A 44 -0.73 9.26 -7.88
N THR A 45 0.44 9.87 -7.97
CA THR A 45 1.33 9.71 -9.13
C THR A 45 2.30 8.55 -8.92
N ASN A 46 2.90 8.49 -7.73
CA ASN A 46 3.89 7.48 -7.43
C ASN A 46 3.94 7.13 -5.95
N GLY A 47 4.22 5.86 -5.67
CA GLY A 47 4.62 5.42 -4.36
C GLY A 47 5.66 4.34 -4.41
N VAL A 48 6.60 4.40 -3.47
CA VAL A 48 7.58 3.34 -3.24
C VAL A 48 7.52 2.93 -1.78
N ARG A 49 7.63 1.63 -1.52
CA ARG A 49 7.66 1.12 -0.14
C ARG A 49 8.60 -0.07 -0.04
N PHE A 50 9.49 0.00 0.94
CA PHE A 50 10.36 -1.09 1.34
C PHE A 50 9.94 -1.58 2.71
N GLY A 51 9.63 -2.87 2.83
CA GLY A 51 9.10 -3.45 4.05
C GLY A 51 9.87 -4.68 4.49
N TYR A 52 9.97 -4.85 5.80
CA TYR A 52 10.42 -6.04 6.49
C TYR A 52 9.28 -6.56 7.36
N LEU A 53 9.04 -7.87 7.32
CA LEU A 53 8.13 -8.58 8.21
C LEU A 53 8.90 -9.71 8.88
N SER A 54 8.84 -9.78 10.20
CA SER A 54 9.53 -10.83 10.95
C SER A 54 8.94 -12.22 10.70
N ALA A 55 9.72 -13.24 11.07
CA ALA A 55 9.15 -14.55 11.38
C ALA A 55 8.14 -14.47 12.53
N LYS A 56 7.39 -15.55 12.76
CA LYS A 56 6.43 -15.62 13.87
C LYS A 56 7.10 -15.58 15.25
N GLY A 57 6.31 -15.26 16.28
CA GLY A 57 6.75 -15.18 17.67
C GLY A 57 7.44 -13.86 18.02
N ARG A 58 7.11 -12.78 17.31
CA ARG A 58 7.66 -11.44 17.57
C ARG A 58 6.53 -10.47 17.87
N GLY A 59 6.72 -9.62 18.88
CA GLY A 59 5.73 -8.61 19.27
C GLY A 59 4.68 -9.10 20.27
N GLU A 60 4.81 -10.31 20.80
CA GLU A 60 3.84 -10.94 21.72
C GLU A 60 3.43 -10.05 22.89
N ASN A 61 4.39 -9.43 23.59
CA ASN A 61 4.11 -8.57 24.74
C ASN A 61 3.23 -7.37 24.36
N PHE A 62 3.52 -6.74 23.22
CA PHE A 62 2.73 -5.63 22.70
C PHE A 62 1.34 -6.12 22.27
N ALA A 63 1.29 -7.21 21.51
CA ALA A 63 0.05 -7.80 21.00
C ALA A 63 -0.90 -8.21 22.15
N ARG A 64 -0.38 -8.85 23.19
CA ARG A 64 -1.16 -9.22 24.39
C ARG A 64 -1.70 -7.97 25.11
N ARG A 65 -0.85 -6.95 25.29
CA ARG A 65 -1.19 -5.73 26.03
C ARG A 65 -2.19 -4.83 25.30
N PHE A 66 -2.02 -4.65 24.00
CA PHE A 66 -2.75 -3.62 23.23
C PHE A 66 -3.75 -4.19 22.22
N MET A 67 -3.61 -5.46 21.82
CA MET A 67 -4.46 -6.09 20.80
C MET A 67 -5.22 -7.32 21.32
N ARG A 68 -5.11 -7.62 22.63
CA ARG A 68 -5.77 -8.77 23.27
C ARG A 68 -5.46 -10.09 22.55
N ALA A 69 -4.19 -10.28 22.17
CA ALA A 69 -3.72 -11.56 21.64
C ALA A 69 -3.64 -12.60 22.75
N SER A 70 -4.07 -13.82 22.48
CA SER A 70 -3.95 -14.97 23.39
C SER A 70 -2.62 -15.71 23.18
N PRO A 71 -2.23 -16.64 24.07
CA PRO A 71 -0.99 -17.41 23.90
C PRO A 71 -0.90 -18.27 22.65
N GLU A 72 -2.03 -18.70 22.12
CA GLU A 72 -2.15 -19.51 20.91
C GLU A 72 -2.11 -18.69 19.61
N ASP A 73 -2.24 -17.36 19.69
CA ASP A 73 -2.19 -16.48 18.52
C ASP A 73 -0.75 -16.32 17.99
N GLU A 74 -0.59 -16.36 16.66
CA GLU A 74 0.71 -16.12 16.03
C GLU A 74 0.94 -14.62 15.84
N THR A 75 2.09 -14.12 16.29
CA THR A 75 2.43 -12.69 16.22
C THR A 75 3.64 -12.41 15.35
N ARG A 76 3.59 -11.30 14.60
CA ARG A 76 4.69 -10.81 13.77
C ARG A 76 4.82 -9.31 13.94
N ILE A 77 6.04 -8.79 13.80
CA ILE A 77 6.29 -7.34 13.70
C ILE A 77 6.79 -6.99 12.32
N GLY A 78 6.43 -5.81 11.84
CA GLY A 78 6.90 -5.29 10.58
C GLY A 78 7.44 -3.87 10.69
N PHE A 79 8.41 -3.56 9.85
CA PHE A 79 8.94 -2.22 9.65
C PHE A 79 8.83 -1.87 8.18
N ALA A 80 8.57 -0.61 7.86
CA ALA A 80 8.67 -0.15 6.48
C ALA A 80 9.15 1.28 6.39
N LEU A 81 9.70 1.63 5.23
CA LEU A 81 9.96 2.99 4.79
C LEU A 81 9.23 3.17 3.46
N GLY A 82 8.49 4.25 3.33
CA GLY A 82 7.77 4.55 2.10
C GLY A 82 7.72 6.04 1.78
N GLN A 83 7.51 6.33 0.51
CA GLN A 83 7.25 7.67 0.00
C GLN A 83 6.01 7.62 -0.88
N SER A 84 5.16 8.64 -0.80
CA SER A 84 4.02 8.84 -1.69
C SER A 84 4.07 10.24 -2.25
N ILE A 85 3.84 10.35 -3.56
CA ILE A 85 3.95 11.58 -4.34
C ILE A 85 2.60 11.81 -5.00
N PHE A 86 2.10 13.03 -4.84
CA PHE A 86 0.84 13.48 -5.41
C PHE A 86 1.07 14.70 -6.28
N THR A 87 0.46 14.73 -7.46
CA THR A 87 0.54 15.85 -8.41
C THR A 87 -0.83 16.24 -8.95
N PRO A 88 -1.03 17.53 -9.31
CA PRO A 88 -2.18 17.97 -10.07
C PRO A 88 -2.20 17.32 -11.46
N GLN A 89 -3.28 17.58 -12.19
CA GLN A 89 -3.46 17.13 -13.55
C GLN A 89 -2.61 17.94 -14.55
N ASP A 90 -2.45 19.24 -14.33
CA ASP A 90 -1.60 20.11 -15.13
C ASP A 90 -0.25 20.26 -14.43
N THR A 91 0.74 19.56 -14.96
CA THR A 91 2.11 19.52 -14.43
C THR A 91 3.06 20.51 -15.12
N GLU A 92 2.60 21.19 -16.17
CA GLU A 92 3.36 22.21 -16.88
C GLU A 92 3.20 23.59 -16.22
N ALA A 93 2.09 23.80 -15.51
CA ALA A 93 1.78 25.04 -14.80
C ALA A 93 2.79 25.36 -13.68
N PHE A 94 3.25 26.62 -13.65
CA PHE A 94 4.06 27.18 -12.56
C PHE A 94 3.21 27.79 -11.44
N GLU A 95 1.98 28.17 -11.75
CA GLU A 95 1.05 28.83 -10.82
C GLU A 95 0.35 27.80 -9.92
N PRO A 96 -0.14 28.21 -8.73
CA PRO A 96 -1.01 27.38 -7.91
C PRO A 96 -2.29 26.96 -8.68
N LEU A 97 -2.68 25.69 -8.55
CA LEU A 97 -3.89 25.13 -9.17
C LEU A 97 -4.94 24.80 -8.09
N PRO A 98 -5.79 25.76 -7.69
CA PRO A 98 -6.69 25.62 -6.54
C PRO A 98 -7.87 24.65 -6.78
N ASP A 99 -8.10 24.22 -8.00
CA ASP A 99 -9.15 23.28 -8.39
C ASP A 99 -8.63 21.86 -8.66
N GLN A 100 -7.31 21.65 -8.56
CA GLN A 100 -6.64 20.38 -8.79
C GLN A 100 -5.91 19.89 -7.55
N HIS A 101 -5.56 18.60 -7.54
CA HIS A 101 -4.84 17.98 -6.43
C HIS A 101 -3.54 18.75 -6.13
N PRO A 102 -3.33 19.25 -4.91
CA PRO A 102 -2.09 19.93 -4.55
C PRO A 102 -0.87 19.02 -4.75
N TYR A 103 0.26 19.59 -5.13
CA TYR A 103 1.54 18.90 -5.02
C TYR A 103 1.78 18.52 -3.56
N ALA A 104 2.18 17.27 -3.32
CA ALA A 104 2.55 16.83 -1.98
C ALA A 104 3.47 15.61 -2.04
N GLY A 105 4.50 15.60 -1.20
CA GLY A 105 5.22 14.40 -0.82
C GLY A 105 4.84 13.95 0.59
N TRP A 106 4.82 12.64 0.83
CA TRP A 106 4.68 12.03 2.16
C TRP A 106 5.76 10.97 2.34
N LEU A 107 6.78 11.25 3.13
CA LEU A 107 7.87 10.33 3.46
C LEU A 107 7.67 9.81 4.88
N TYR A 108 7.62 8.50 5.06
CA TYR A 108 7.21 7.90 6.31
C TYR A 108 7.91 6.58 6.62
N GLY A 109 8.10 6.34 7.92
CA GLY A 109 8.42 5.03 8.48
C GLY A 109 7.17 4.39 9.08
N GLU A 110 7.09 3.06 9.07
CA GLU A 110 6.02 2.29 9.68
C GLU A 110 6.56 1.30 10.70
N TYR A 111 5.83 1.14 11.80
CA TYR A 111 5.90 -0.01 12.69
C TYR A 111 4.55 -0.72 12.71
N SER A 112 4.55 -2.04 12.54
CA SER A 112 3.32 -2.83 12.52
C SER A 112 3.42 -4.05 13.43
N VAL A 113 2.29 -4.39 14.05
CA VAL A 113 2.10 -5.64 14.80
C VAL A 113 0.92 -6.37 14.19
N LEU A 114 1.17 -7.61 13.80
CA LEU A 114 0.20 -8.50 13.20
C LEU A 114 -0.10 -9.63 14.19
N VAL A 115 -1.38 -9.94 14.35
CA VAL A 115 -1.88 -11.03 15.20
C VAL A 115 -2.78 -11.90 14.34
N GLU A 116 -2.29 -13.07 14.00
CA GLU A 116 -3.05 -14.14 13.35
C GLU A 116 -3.68 -15.00 14.45
N ARG A 117 -5.00 -14.86 14.57
CA ARG A 117 -5.79 -15.54 15.59
C ARG A 117 -6.09 -16.98 15.18
N SER A 118 -6.33 -17.81 16.19
CA SER A 118 -6.66 -19.23 16.01
C SER A 118 -7.91 -19.51 15.16
N ASP A 119 -8.77 -18.52 14.93
CA ASP A 119 -10.04 -18.62 14.19
C ASP A 119 -9.99 -18.01 12.77
N ASP A 120 -8.82 -17.99 12.13
CA ASP A 120 -8.56 -17.41 10.79
C ASP A 120 -8.84 -15.89 10.73
N ILE A 121 -8.79 -15.19 11.88
CA ILE A 121 -8.87 -13.73 11.94
C ILE A 121 -7.47 -13.13 11.95
N LEU A 122 -7.25 -12.10 11.14
CA LEU A 122 -6.01 -11.33 11.17
C LEU A 122 -6.27 -9.91 11.65
N ASP A 123 -5.62 -9.53 12.74
CA ASP A 123 -5.57 -8.16 13.23
C ASP A 123 -4.22 -7.52 12.91
N MET A 124 -4.25 -6.26 12.51
CA MET A 124 -3.05 -5.50 12.20
C MET A 124 -3.16 -4.10 12.81
N LEU A 125 -2.20 -3.76 13.68
CA LEU A 125 -2.00 -2.39 14.12
C LEU A 125 -0.78 -1.82 13.38
N THR A 126 -0.88 -0.60 12.87
CA THR A 126 0.21 0.10 12.18
C THR A 126 0.32 1.52 12.71
N ILE A 127 1.55 1.94 13.03
CA ILE A 127 1.91 3.32 13.32
C ILE A 127 2.77 3.79 12.16
N SER A 128 2.32 4.83 11.46
CA SER A 128 3.08 5.49 10.40
C SER A 128 3.45 6.90 10.86
N ALA A 129 4.73 7.25 10.82
CA ALA A 129 5.23 8.56 11.23
C ALA A 129 6.22 9.10 10.20
N GLY A 130 6.21 10.41 9.97
CA GLY A 130 6.95 10.98 8.85
C GLY A 130 6.74 12.48 8.67
N VAL A 131 6.97 12.96 7.45
CA VAL A 131 6.79 14.37 7.07
C VAL A 131 6.03 14.49 5.74
N VAL A 132 5.06 15.40 5.70
CA VAL A 132 4.40 15.88 4.48
C VAL A 132 5.09 17.16 4.02
N GLY A 133 5.23 17.38 2.70
CA GLY A 133 5.73 18.64 2.12
C GLY A 133 7.16 18.53 1.54
N PRO A 134 7.88 19.65 1.32
CA PRO A 134 9.19 19.65 0.66
C PRO A 134 10.23 18.71 1.29
N ALA A 135 10.22 18.56 2.62
CA ALA A 135 11.13 17.67 3.34
C ALA A 135 10.87 16.17 3.04
N ALA A 136 9.76 15.84 2.40
CA ALA A 136 9.49 14.50 1.88
C ALA A 136 10.19 14.22 0.55
N LEU A 137 10.85 15.22 -0.06
CA LEU A 137 11.65 15.09 -1.30
C LEU A 137 10.86 14.60 -2.53
N GLY A 138 9.60 15.04 -2.66
CA GLY A 138 8.73 14.65 -3.78
C GLY A 138 9.22 15.18 -5.12
N GLU A 139 9.57 16.47 -5.19
CA GLU A 139 10.09 17.11 -6.40
C GLU A 139 11.37 16.42 -6.87
N GLU A 140 12.33 16.23 -5.96
CA GLU A 140 13.64 15.70 -6.29
C GLU A 140 13.54 14.28 -6.81
N VAL A 141 12.71 13.44 -6.20
CA VAL A 141 12.51 12.06 -6.65
C VAL A 141 11.83 12.03 -8.02
N GLN A 142 10.73 12.77 -8.20
CA GLN A 142 9.98 12.78 -9.45
C GLN A 142 10.84 13.34 -10.60
N ASN A 143 11.40 14.53 -10.45
CA ASN A 143 12.20 15.17 -11.49
C ASN A 143 13.55 14.47 -11.72
N SER A 144 14.07 13.70 -10.77
CA SER A 144 15.23 12.83 -11.04
C SER A 144 14.85 11.60 -11.86
N PHE A 145 13.68 11.02 -11.61
CA PHE A 145 13.18 9.92 -12.41
C PHE A 145 12.86 10.37 -13.84
N HIS A 146 12.16 11.49 -14.02
CA HIS A 146 11.84 12.05 -15.34
C HIS A 146 13.10 12.30 -16.17
N ARG A 147 14.14 12.89 -15.56
CA ARG A 147 15.46 13.04 -16.19
C ARG A 147 16.12 11.71 -16.57
N LEU A 148 15.96 10.66 -15.77
CA LEU A 148 16.53 9.34 -16.06
C LEU A 148 15.86 8.68 -17.27
N ILE A 149 14.56 8.89 -17.45
CA ILE A 149 13.78 8.31 -18.55
C ILE A 149 13.62 9.23 -19.77
N ASP A 150 14.25 10.41 -19.75
CA ASP A 150 14.18 11.42 -20.81
C ASP A 150 12.75 11.94 -21.03
N ASP A 151 12.07 12.25 -19.92
CA ASP A 151 10.71 12.80 -19.86
C ASP A 151 10.72 14.23 -19.31
N ASP A 152 9.63 14.97 -19.54
CA ASP A 152 9.53 16.39 -19.22
C ASP A 152 9.57 16.66 -17.71
N ARG A 153 10.16 17.79 -17.33
CA ARG A 153 10.21 18.22 -15.92
C ARG A 153 8.82 18.63 -15.46
N ILE A 154 8.47 18.22 -14.25
CA ILE A 154 7.25 18.67 -13.57
C ILE A 154 7.52 20.01 -12.88
N ASN A 155 6.72 21.02 -13.26
CA ASN A 155 6.79 22.38 -12.76
C ASN A 155 5.83 22.58 -11.58
N GLY A 156 5.90 23.72 -10.89
CA GLY A 156 4.91 24.10 -9.88
C GLY A 156 5.07 23.46 -8.49
N TRP A 157 6.11 22.64 -8.26
CA TRP A 157 6.44 22.05 -6.95
C TRP A 157 6.66 23.09 -5.83
N ASP A 158 6.94 24.34 -6.16
CA ASP A 158 7.01 25.46 -5.20
C ASP A 158 5.66 25.74 -4.51
N ASN A 159 4.55 25.31 -5.13
CA ASN A 159 3.18 25.46 -4.64
C ASN A 159 2.69 24.26 -3.81
N GLN A 160 3.56 23.28 -3.52
CA GLN A 160 3.21 22.10 -2.75
C GLN A 160 2.77 22.40 -1.31
N LEU A 161 2.09 21.44 -0.69
CA LEU A 161 1.79 21.46 0.74
C LEU A 161 3.05 21.69 1.56
N ARG A 162 2.92 22.42 2.67
CA ARG A 162 4.06 22.82 3.50
C ARG A 162 4.52 21.68 4.41
N ASN A 163 5.76 21.81 4.90
CA ASN A 163 6.33 20.85 5.84
C ASN A 163 5.45 20.67 7.08
N GLU A 164 5.03 19.43 7.32
CA GLU A 164 4.20 19.05 8.44
C GLU A 164 4.58 17.66 8.97
N PRO A 165 4.94 17.52 10.26
CA PRO A 165 5.08 16.21 10.88
C PRO A 165 3.76 15.44 10.81
N GLY A 166 3.81 14.22 10.30
CA GLY A 166 2.64 13.37 10.14
C GLY A 166 2.69 12.16 11.08
N LEU A 167 1.52 11.81 11.62
CA LEU A 167 1.31 10.59 12.38
C LEU A 167 -0.03 9.96 11.98
N ILE A 168 -0.04 8.65 11.78
CA ILE A 168 -1.23 7.84 11.55
C ILE A 168 -1.15 6.61 12.45
N LEU A 169 -2.23 6.36 13.20
CA LEU A 169 -2.49 5.08 13.85
C LEU A 169 -3.60 4.37 13.08
N ALA A 170 -3.32 3.18 12.57
CA ALA A 170 -4.28 2.38 11.82
C ALA A 170 -4.49 1.01 12.50
N TYR A 171 -5.74 0.58 12.55
CA TYR A 171 -6.13 -0.77 12.94
C TYR A 171 -6.99 -1.38 11.83
N GLU A 172 -6.60 -2.57 11.36
CA GLU A 172 -7.33 -3.33 10.35
C GLU A 172 -7.61 -4.74 10.88
N ARG A 173 -8.83 -5.20 10.68
CA ARG A 173 -9.25 -6.57 10.94
C ARG A 173 -9.71 -7.22 9.64
N ARG A 174 -9.25 -8.44 9.42
CA ARG A 174 -9.76 -9.36 8.41
C ARG A 174 -10.37 -10.53 9.10
N TRP A 175 -11.63 -10.79 8.78
CA TRP A 175 -12.33 -11.93 9.34
C TRP A 175 -12.04 -13.18 8.52
N ARG A 176 -12.36 -14.33 9.10
CA ARG A 176 -12.43 -15.59 8.37
C ARG A 176 -13.27 -15.46 7.10
N PRO A 177 -12.99 -16.25 6.06
CA PRO A 177 -13.77 -16.19 4.84
C PRO A 177 -15.26 -16.51 5.08
N LEU A 178 -16.15 -15.78 4.38
CA LEU A 178 -17.59 -16.05 4.35
C LEU A 178 -17.90 -17.40 3.72
N PHE A 179 -17.12 -17.79 2.72
CA PHE A 179 -17.11 -19.12 2.17
C PHE A 179 -15.69 -19.52 1.78
N ARG A 180 -15.42 -20.82 1.78
CA ARG A 180 -14.17 -21.42 1.32
C ARG A 180 -14.51 -22.72 0.61
N VAL A 181 -14.30 -22.75 -0.70
CA VAL A 181 -14.44 -23.96 -1.51
C VAL A 181 -13.06 -24.43 -1.90
N SER A 182 -12.74 -25.70 -1.68
CA SER A 182 -11.45 -26.28 -2.07
C SER A 182 -11.68 -27.59 -2.82
N ARG A 183 -11.13 -27.67 -4.03
CA ARG A 183 -11.04 -28.88 -4.85
C ARG A 183 -9.56 -29.15 -5.14
N PRO A 184 -9.18 -30.38 -5.55
CA PRO A 184 -7.81 -30.67 -5.94
C PRO A 184 -7.29 -29.64 -6.95
N GLY A 185 -6.27 -28.88 -6.56
CA GLY A 185 -5.61 -27.87 -7.42
C GLY A 185 -6.25 -26.48 -7.46
N ILE A 186 -7.46 -26.26 -6.93
CA ILE A 186 -8.12 -24.95 -6.96
C ILE A 186 -8.96 -24.67 -5.71
N GLY A 187 -8.84 -23.46 -5.16
CA GLY A 187 -9.64 -22.95 -4.08
C GLY A 187 -10.28 -21.62 -4.46
N VAL A 188 -11.39 -21.30 -3.79
CA VAL A 188 -12.08 -20.02 -3.88
C VAL A 188 -12.45 -19.57 -2.47
N ASP A 189 -12.20 -18.30 -2.14
CA ASP A 189 -12.64 -17.71 -0.88
C ASP A 189 -13.09 -16.26 -1.03
N ALA A 190 -13.84 -15.80 -0.02
CA ALA A 190 -14.32 -14.42 0.11
C ALA A 190 -14.09 -13.93 1.52
N THR A 191 -13.20 -12.95 1.69
CA THR A 191 -12.75 -12.48 3.01
C THR A 191 -13.19 -11.04 3.23
N PRO A 192 -14.09 -10.78 4.21
CA PRO A 192 -14.46 -9.43 4.57
C PRO A 192 -13.37 -8.80 5.45
N ASN A 193 -13.26 -7.48 5.36
CA ASN A 193 -12.30 -6.71 6.12
C ASN A 193 -12.86 -5.34 6.49
N ALA A 194 -12.34 -4.77 7.57
CA ALA A 194 -12.64 -3.40 7.96
C ALA A 194 -11.45 -2.81 8.71
N GLY A 195 -11.40 -1.48 8.76
CA GLY A 195 -10.35 -0.79 9.49
C GLY A 195 -10.68 0.66 9.76
N VAL A 196 -9.87 1.24 10.62
CA VAL A 196 -9.92 2.66 10.97
C VAL A 196 -8.50 3.18 11.00
N SER A 197 -8.33 4.40 10.49
CA SER A 197 -7.08 5.16 10.62
C SER A 197 -7.42 6.49 11.28
N VAL A 198 -6.58 6.92 12.22
CA VAL A 198 -6.69 8.21 12.91
C VAL A 198 -5.34 8.89 12.91
N GLY A 199 -5.31 10.14 12.48
CA GLY A 199 -4.06 10.88 12.30
C GLY A 199 -4.27 12.24 11.64
N ASN A 200 -3.25 13.10 11.73
CA ASN A 200 -3.27 14.41 11.08
C ASN A 200 -2.99 14.33 9.57
N VAL A 201 -2.48 13.20 9.07
CA VAL A 201 -2.32 12.96 7.62
C VAL A 201 -3.61 12.36 7.04
N LEU A 202 -4.14 11.31 7.67
CA LEU A 202 -5.32 10.61 7.20
C LEU A 202 -6.18 10.11 8.37
N THR A 203 -7.47 10.43 8.35
CA THR A 203 -8.47 9.90 9.28
C THR A 203 -9.68 9.39 8.51
N HIS A 204 -9.95 8.09 8.59
CA HIS A 204 -11.07 7.47 7.89
C HIS A 204 -11.46 6.11 8.52
N GLY A 205 -12.70 5.70 8.27
CA GLY A 205 -13.13 4.31 8.42
C GLY A 205 -13.22 3.63 7.07
N LYS A 206 -13.04 2.30 7.02
CA LYS A 206 -13.15 1.51 5.79
C LYS A 206 -13.75 0.13 6.05
N ALA A 207 -14.45 -0.39 5.07
CA ALA A 207 -14.96 -1.76 5.05
C ALA A 207 -15.00 -2.29 3.62
N GLY A 208 -14.69 -3.57 3.45
CA GLY A 208 -14.59 -4.17 2.14
C GLY A 208 -14.66 -5.69 2.12
N LEU A 209 -14.60 -6.24 0.92
CA LEU A 209 -14.63 -7.66 0.64
C LEU A 209 -13.59 -7.98 -0.44
N THR A 210 -12.84 -9.06 -0.25
CA THR A 210 -11.88 -9.57 -1.24
C THR A 210 -12.24 -10.99 -1.61
N LEU A 211 -12.42 -11.24 -2.91
CA LEU A 211 -12.60 -12.54 -3.52
C LEU A 211 -11.29 -13.04 -4.09
N ARG A 212 -10.99 -14.34 -3.92
CA ARG A 212 -9.80 -14.97 -4.50
C ARG A 212 -10.12 -16.31 -5.12
N ILE A 213 -9.40 -16.63 -6.18
CA ILE A 213 -9.43 -17.94 -6.84
C ILE A 213 -8.01 -18.35 -7.22
N GLY A 214 -7.61 -19.57 -6.89
CA GLY A 214 -6.27 -20.03 -7.22
C GLY A 214 -5.84 -21.28 -6.46
N ARG A 215 -4.55 -21.56 -6.49
CA ARG A 215 -3.94 -22.74 -5.87
C ARG A 215 -3.22 -22.37 -4.58
N ASN A 216 -3.44 -23.16 -3.52
CA ASN A 216 -2.83 -22.99 -2.20
C ASN A 216 -3.15 -21.61 -1.58
N LEU A 217 -4.44 -21.27 -1.47
CA LEU A 217 -4.88 -19.99 -0.88
C LEU A 217 -4.62 -19.86 0.63
N GLN A 218 -4.38 -20.97 1.34
CA GLN A 218 -4.18 -21.02 2.78
C GLN A 218 -2.87 -20.33 3.19
N GLY A 219 -2.90 -19.52 4.25
CA GLY A 219 -1.72 -18.83 4.79
C GLY A 219 -1.20 -17.66 3.95
N ASN A 220 -1.98 -17.17 2.97
CA ASN A 220 -1.66 -15.98 2.19
C ASN A 220 -2.64 -14.86 2.56
N TYR A 221 -2.14 -13.72 3.03
CA TYR A 221 -2.97 -12.59 3.44
C TYR A 221 -2.91 -11.43 2.44
N GLY A 222 -2.72 -11.73 1.16
CA GLY A 222 -2.65 -10.73 0.09
C GLY A 222 -1.30 -10.01 0.02
N PRO A 223 -0.99 -9.38 -1.13
CA PRO A 223 0.26 -8.64 -1.32
C PRO A 223 0.26 -7.32 -0.53
N PRO A 224 1.44 -6.82 -0.10
CA PRO A 224 1.52 -5.53 0.57
C PRO A 224 1.07 -4.39 -0.38
N ARG A 225 0.52 -3.31 0.18
CA ARG A 225 0.15 -2.08 -0.56
C ARG A 225 0.48 -0.84 0.25
N ILE A 226 0.57 0.32 -0.41
CA ILE A 226 0.63 1.62 0.27
C ILE A 226 -0.78 2.01 0.69
N ARG A 227 -0.95 2.35 1.99
CA ARG A 227 -2.24 2.84 2.50
C ARG A 227 -2.57 4.19 1.84
N PRO A 228 -3.85 4.48 1.55
CA PRO A 228 -5.05 3.81 2.08
C PRO A 228 -5.52 2.57 1.32
N SER A 229 -4.81 2.12 0.28
CA SER A 229 -5.19 0.93 -0.50
C SER A 229 -5.32 -0.33 0.38
N LEU A 230 -6.08 -1.33 -0.10
CA LEU A 230 -6.26 -2.65 0.52
C LEU A 230 -4.92 -3.40 0.65
N ALA A 231 -4.13 -3.05 1.66
CA ALA A 231 -2.80 -3.61 1.90
C ALA A 231 -2.90 -5.00 2.50
N GLY A 232 -2.56 -6.03 1.73
CA GLY A 232 -2.29 -7.34 2.27
C GLY A 232 -1.14 -7.32 3.27
N ALA A 233 -1.07 -8.33 4.12
CA ALA A 233 -0.08 -8.37 5.20
C ALA A 233 1.35 -8.57 4.70
N GLY A 234 1.56 -8.83 3.40
CA GLY A 234 2.85 -9.25 2.85
C GLY A 234 3.31 -10.61 3.37
N TYR A 235 2.44 -11.31 4.10
CA TYR A 235 2.67 -12.65 4.61
C TYR A 235 2.10 -13.69 3.65
N TYR A 236 2.93 -14.71 3.41
CA TYR A 236 2.56 -15.92 2.70
C TYR A 236 3.21 -17.13 3.36
N ARG A 237 2.58 -18.30 3.38
CA ARG A 237 3.25 -19.54 3.80
C ARG A 237 4.15 -20.01 2.67
N GLY A 238 5.39 -20.41 2.98
CA GLY A 238 6.24 -21.07 1.98
C GLY A 238 5.57 -22.36 1.54
N VAL A 239 5.34 -22.55 0.25
CA VAL A 239 4.81 -23.80 -0.31
C VAL A 239 5.89 -24.43 -1.18
N ASP A 240 6.10 -25.73 -1.01
CA ASP A 240 7.07 -26.52 -1.79
C ASP A 240 6.69 -26.60 -3.28
N THR A 241 5.45 -26.23 -3.62
CA THR A 241 4.90 -26.15 -4.97
C THR A 241 4.50 -24.72 -5.32
N ALA A 242 4.56 -24.35 -6.61
CA ALA A 242 4.13 -23.02 -7.05
C ALA A 242 2.67 -22.74 -6.64
N SER A 243 2.44 -21.59 -6.02
CA SER A 243 1.11 -21.07 -5.70
C SER A 243 0.82 -19.87 -6.59
N TRP A 244 -0.44 -19.72 -6.95
CA TRP A 244 -0.91 -18.55 -7.66
C TRP A 244 -2.35 -18.28 -7.29
N TYR A 245 -2.78 -17.03 -7.37
CA TYR A 245 -4.18 -16.68 -7.28
C TYR A 245 -4.48 -15.39 -8.02
N LEU A 246 -5.70 -15.32 -8.54
CA LEU A 246 -6.33 -14.08 -8.94
C LEU A 246 -7.15 -13.57 -7.77
N PHE A 247 -7.25 -12.25 -7.65
CA PHE A 247 -8.10 -11.64 -6.65
C PHE A 247 -8.84 -10.44 -7.23
N ALA A 248 -10.00 -10.15 -6.65
CA ALA A 248 -10.76 -8.93 -6.86
C ALA A 248 -11.29 -8.45 -5.52
N GLY A 249 -11.33 -7.14 -5.29
CA GLY A 249 -11.83 -6.58 -4.05
C GLY A 249 -12.51 -5.24 -4.25
N ALA A 250 -13.41 -4.92 -3.32
CA ALA A 250 -14.07 -3.63 -3.23
C ALA A 250 -14.04 -3.15 -1.77
N GLU A 251 -13.71 -1.88 -1.55
CA GLU A 251 -13.69 -1.22 -0.24
C GLU A 251 -14.38 0.14 -0.33
N GLY A 252 -15.26 0.42 0.63
CA GLY A 252 -15.81 1.76 0.84
C GLY A 252 -15.09 2.46 1.99
N ARG A 253 -14.79 3.75 1.83
CA ARG A 253 -14.11 4.60 2.81
C ARG A 253 -14.98 5.79 3.18
N ALA A 254 -15.10 6.05 4.48
CA ALA A 254 -15.68 7.27 5.04
C ALA A 254 -14.54 8.16 5.56
N VAL A 255 -14.22 9.24 4.84
CA VAL A 255 -13.03 10.07 5.02
C VAL A 255 -13.36 11.34 5.80
N ALA A 256 -12.80 11.46 6.99
CA ALA A 256 -12.93 12.65 7.83
C ALA A 256 -11.79 13.64 7.57
N ARG A 257 -10.56 13.13 7.42
CA ARG A 257 -9.37 13.94 7.13
C ARG A 257 -8.51 13.27 6.07
N ASN A 258 -8.05 14.05 5.11
CA ASN A 258 -7.01 13.71 4.17
C ASN A 258 -6.18 14.98 3.90
N ILE A 259 -5.00 15.10 4.50
CA ILE A 259 -4.13 16.30 4.37
C ILE A 259 -3.83 16.65 2.92
N PHE A 260 -3.79 15.66 2.03
CA PHE A 260 -3.52 15.84 0.60
C PHE A 260 -4.64 16.57 -0.14
N LEU A 261 -5.84 16.63 0.45
CA LEU A 261 -6.99 17.36 -0.07
C LEU A 261 -7.40 18.51 0.86
N ASP A 262 -7.29 18.33 2.17
CA ASP A 262 -7.71 19.30 3.19
C ASP A 262 -6.67 20.39 3.44
N GLY A 263 -5.44 20.20 2.96
CA GLY A 263 -4.30 21.04 3.30
C GLY A 263 -3.74 20.79 4.71
N ASN A 264 -2.63 21.48 4.98
CA ASN A 264 -1.91 21.42 6.25
C ASN A 264 -2.81 21.71 7.47
N THR A 265 -2.54 21.03 8.59
CA THR A 265 -3.30 21.19 9.84
C THR A 265 -3.01 22.51 10.54
N TRP A 266 -1.75 22.97 10.48
CA TRP A 266 -1.24 24.07 11.30
C TRP A 266 -0.78 25.29 10.50
N ARG A 267 -0.90 25.23 9.18
CA ARG A 267 -0.50 26.30 8.26
C ARG A 267 -1.49 26.38 7.11
N ASP A 268 -1.70 27.58 6.58
CA ASP A 268 -2.51 27.75 5.39
C ASP A 268 -1.81 27.16 4.16
N SER A 269 -2.58 26.47 3.33
CA SER A 269 -2.13 25.83 2.10
C SER A 269 -3.33 25.59 1.17
N LEU A 270 -3.08 25.15 -0.05
CA LEU A 270 -4.15 24.75 -0.96
C LEU A 270 -4.99 23.63 -0.33
N SER A 271 -6.30 23.78 -0.47
CA SER A 271 -7.28 22.78 -0.03
C SER A 271 -8.39 22.68 -1.07
N LEU A 272 -8.99 21.50 -1.13
CA LEU A 272 -10.05 21.12 -2.05
C LEU A 272 -11.26 20.66 -1.27
N GLU A 273 -12.44 20.86 -1.85
CA GLU A 273 -13.65 20.24 -1.34
C GLU A 273 -13.63 18.73 -1.59
N LYS A 274 -13.22 17.97 -0.56
CA LYS A 274 -13.16 16.51 -0.61
C LYS A 274 -14.55 15.87 -0.61
N ARG A 275 -14.63 14.66 -1.16
CA ARG A 275 -15.77 13.76 -1.01
C ARG A 275 -15.55 12.89 0.22
N HIS A 276 -16.52 12.89 1.12
CA HIS A 276 -16.44 12.12 2.37
C HIS A 276 -16.62 10.61 2.17
N PHE A 277 -17.13 10.18 1.02
CA PHE A 277 -17.29 8.77 0.68
C PHE A 277 -16.56 8.46 -0.62
N VAL A 278 -15.63 7.52 -0.55
CA VAL A 278 -14.81 7.07 -1.68
C VAL A 278 -14.87 5.54 -1.73
N ALA A 279 -14.96 4.97 -2.91
CA ALA A 279 -14.85 3.54 -3.12
C ALA A 279 -13.58 3.20 -3.91
N ASP A 280 -12.91 2.13 -3.49
CA ASP A 280 -11.76 1.54 -4.15
C ASP A 280 -12.15 0.15 -4.64
N PHE A 281 -11.94 -0.08 -5.93
CA PHE A 281 -11.98 -1.40 -6.53
C PHE A 281 -10.55 -1.83 -6.83
N GLN A 282 -10.29 -3.13 -6.81
CA GLN A 282 -9.00 -3.66 -7.23
C GLN A 282 -9.14 -5.06 -7.82
N ALA A 283 -8.24 -5.39 -8.73
CA ALA A 283 -8.06 -6.75 -9.23
C ALA A 283 -6.58 -7.01 -9.45
N GLY A 284 -6.16 -8.26 -9.34
CA GLY A 284 -4.74 -8.57 -9.51
C GLY A 284 -4.43 -10.05 -9.55
N VAL A 285 -3.14 -10.32 -9.74
CA VAL A 285 -2.58 -11.66 -9.79
C VAL A 285 -1.39 -11.73 -8.84
N VAL A 286 -1.28 -12.85 -8.14
CA VAL A 286 -0.13 -13.19 -7.31
C VAL A 286 0.41 -14.52 -7.76
N ILE A 287 1.73 -14.59 -7.89
CA ILE A 287 2.48 -15.79 -8.20
C ILE A 287 3.55 -15.95 -7.13
N GLN A 288 3.64 -17.15 -6.57
CA GLN A 288 4.62 -17.50 -5.56
C GLN A 288 5.35 -18.77 -5.96
N VAL A 289 6.67 -18.72 -5.93
CA VAL A 289 7.54 -19.86 -6.19
C VAL A 289 8.59 -19.91 -5.08
N LYS A 290 8.57 -20.98 -4.27
CA LYS A 290 9.45 -21.15 -3.11
C LYS A 290 9.36 -19.96 -2.14
N SER A 291 10.47 -19.24 -1.98
CA SER A 291 10.64 -18.07 -1.12
C SER A 291 10.44 -16.75 -1.85
N LEU A 292 9.92 -16.74 -3.07
CA LEU A 292 9.66 -15.53 -3.86
C LEU A 292 8.16 -15.38 -4.14
N GLN A 293 7.65 -14.16 -4.03
CA GLN A 293 6.31 -13.77 -4.44
C GLN A 293 6.39 -12.52 -5.31
N ILE A 294 5.64 -12.55 -6.42
CA ILE A 294 5.41 -11.41 -7.31
C ILE A 294 3.91 -11.16 -7.32
N ALA A 295 3.51 -9.90 -7.22
CA ALA A 295 2.13 -9.51 -7.36
C ALA A 295 1.99 -8.28 -8.24
N TYR A 296 0.98 -8.30 -9.10
CA TYR A 296 0.49 -7.13 -9.81
C TYR A 296 -0.94 -6.86 -9.38
N THR A 297 -1.23 -5.60 -9.05
CA THR A 297 -2.57 -5.12 -8.67
C THR A 297 -2.92 -3.92 -9.51
N TYR A 298 -4.13 -3.89 -10.04
CA TYR A 298 -4.73 -2.74 -10.70
C TYR A 298 -5.84 -2.18 -9.81
N VAL A 299 -5.83 -0.86 -9.60
CA VAL A 299 -6.75 -0.14 -8.71
C VAL A 299 -7.52 0.91 -9.49
N TRP A 300 -8.77 1.07 -9.10
CA TRP A 300 -9.75 1.94 -9.71
C TRP A 300 -10.53 2.59 -8.56
N ARG A 301 -10.29 3.89 -8.38
CA ARG A 301 -10.77 4.69 -7.25
C ARG A 301 -11.77 5.74 -7.72
N THR A 302 -12.91 5.83 -7.05
CA THR A 302 -13.90 6.88 -7.33
C THR A 302 -13.33 8.27 -7.04
N LYS A 303 -13.98 9.33 -7.53
CA LYS A 303 -13.56 10.71 -7.26
C LYS A 303 -13.39 10.96 -5.76
N GLU A 304 -12.30 11.63 -5.38
CA GLU A 304 -11.94 11.98 -4.00
C GLU A 304 -12.27 13.45 -3.68
N PHE A 305 -12.49 14.31 -4.69
CA PHE A 305 -12.90 15.71 -4.51
C PHE A 305 -13.92 16.16 -5.58
N VAL A 306 -14.57 17.32 -5.36
CA VAL A 306 -15.70 17.79 -6.19
C VAL A 306 -15.28 18.06 -7.64
N ASN A 307 -14.20 18.82 -7.84
CA ASN A 307 -13.72 19.26 -9.15
C ASN A 307 -12.90 18.20 -9.90
N GLN A 308 -12.80 16.98 -9.38
CA GLN A 308 -12.04 15.92 -10.01
C GLN A 308 -12.70 15.49 -11.33
N GLY A 309 -11.99 15.65 -12.46
CA GLY A 309 -12.52 15.36 -13.80
C GLY A 309 -12.93 13.90 -13.98
N ALA A 310 -12.01 12.96 -13.73
CA ALA A 310 -12.21 11.53 -13.89
C ALA A 310 -11.90 10.75 -12.60
N ARG A 311 -12.34 9.50 -12.55
CA ARG A 311 -11.90 8.54 -11.53
C ARG A 311 -10.39 8.29 -11.68
N HIS A 312 -9.74 7.85 -10.61
CA HIS A 312 -8.29 7.63 -10.61
C HIS A 312 -7.97 6.14 -10.75
N GLU A 313 -6.97 5.80 -11.58
CA GLU A 313 -6.58 4.43 -11.88
C GLU A 313 -5.06 4.30 -11.80
N PHE A 314 -4.56 3.26 -11.13
CA PHE A 314 -3.12 3.04 -10.97
C PHE A 314 -2.79 1.57 -10.78
N GLY A 315 -1.56 1.19 -11.11
CA GLY A 315 -1.06 -0.16 -10.90
C GLY A 315 -0.01 -0.23 -9.78
N ALA A 316 0.10 -1.41 -9.18
CA ALA A 316 1.07 -1.71 -8.14
C ALA A 316 1.78 -3.02 -8.46
N LEU A 317 3.11 -2.99 -8.46
CA LEU A 317 3.97 -4.17 -8.57
C LEU A 317 4.68 -4.39 -7.24
N SER A 318 4.58 -5.60 -6.68
CA SER A 318 5.31 -5.99 -5.48
C SER A 318 6.19 -7.21 -5.73
N LEU A 319 7.40 -7.16 -5.18
CA LEU A 319 8.31 -8.29 -5.06
C LEU A 319 8.53 -8.56 -3.58
N SER A 320 8.34 -9.81 -3.15
CA SER A 320 8.56 -10.20 -1.75
C SER A 320 9.36 -11.49 -1.67
N ALA A 321 10.38 -11.52 -0.80
CA ALA A 321 11.30 -12.63 -0.68
C ALA A 321 11.55 -13.01 0.79
N LYS A 322 11.60 -14.32 1.07
CA LYS A 322 11.82 -14.88 2.41
C LYS A 322 13.28 -15.27 2.67
N PHE A 323 13.82 -14.84 3.81
CA PHE A 323 15.18 -15.12 4.28
C PHE A 323 15.24 -15.58 5.73
#